data_AF-A0AAN8AHX6-F1
#
_entry.id   AF-A0AAN8AHX6-F1
#
_cell.length_a   1.000
_cell.length_b   1.000
_cell.length_c   1.000
_cell.angle_alpha   90.00
_cell.angle_beta   90.00
_cell.angle_gamma   90.00
#
_symmetry.space_group_name_H-M   'P 1'
#
loop_
_entity.id
_entity.type
_entity.pdbx_description
1 polymer ?
#
loop_
_entity_poly.entity_id
_entity_poly.type
_entity_poly.pdbx_seq_one_letter_code
_entity_poly.pdbx_strand_id
1 'polypeptide(L)' 'MEDGKYTIVFLAIAVILDIAGLILFFVGIFAPLSFWDFFVLSGPLLIFLSTFFWIFWYMGNIKVSDEELNLTKHDIL' A
#
# COMPACT_ATOMS: atom_id res chain seq x y z
N MET A 1 17.28 -0.16 -15.88
CA MET A 1 17.50 0.11 -14.43
C MET A 1 16.81 1.42 -14.06
N GLU A 2 15.50 1.55 -14.31
CA GLU A 2 14.69 2.70 -13.85
C GLU A 2 13.36 2.25 -13.22
N ASP A 3 13.09 0.94 -13.26
CA ASP A 3 11.80 0.34 -12.92
C ASP A 3 11.50 0.40 -11.41
N GLY A 4 12.54 0.38 -10.56
CA GLY A 4 12.39 0.42 -9.11
C GLY A 4 11.95 1.77 -8.54
N LYS A 5 12.16 2.87 -9.27
CA LYS A 5 11.92 4.23 -8.74
C LYS A 5 10.43 4.59 -8.73
N TYR A 6 9.64 4.08 -9.67
CA TYR A 6 8.19 4.31 -9.70
C TYR A 6 7.47 3.43 -8.68
N THR A 7 7.93 2.19 -8.49
CA THR A 7 7.40 1.27 -7.49
C THR A 7 7.55 1.85 -6.09
N ILE A 8 8.71 2.43 -5.73
CA ILE A 8 8.91 3.00 -4.39
C ILE A 8 7.98 4.19 -4.08
N VAL A 9 7.53 4.93 -5.10
CA VAL A 9 6.58 6.04 -4.93
C VAL A 9 5.22 5.53 -4.45
N PHE A 10 4.71 4.44 -5.05
CA PHE A 10 3.45 3.82 -4.61
C PHE A 10 3.54 3.32 -3.16
N LEU A 11 4.67 2.72 -2.78
CA LEU A 11 4.91 2.30 -1.39
C LEU A 11 4.95 3.49 -0.44
N ALA A 12 5.65 4.57 -0.78
CA ALA A 12 5.71 5.77 0.04
C ALA A 12 4.31 6.38 0.25
N ILE A 13 3.52 6.47 -0.82
CA ILE A 13 2.14 6.99 -0.74
C ILE A 13 1.27 6.08 0.15
N ALA A 14 1.35 4.76 -0.03
CA ALA A 14 0.60 3.80 0.78
C ALA A 14 0.90 3.98 2.28
N VAL A 15 2.18 4.02 2.65
CA VAL A 15 2.62 4.17 4.04
C VAL A 15 2.23 5.53 4.63
N ILE A 16 2.36 6.61 3.84
CA ILE A 16 1.95 7.95 4.29
C ILE A 16 0.44 7.99 4.55
N LEU A 17 -0.37 7.39 3.69
CA LEU A 17 -1.82 7.31 3.87
C LEU A 17 -2.20 6.47 5.09
N ASP A 18 -1.51 5.35 5.34
CA ASP A 18 -1.72 4.53 6.54
C ASP A 18 -1.42 5.30 7.82
N ILE A 19 -0.26 5.95 7.89
CA ILE A 19 0.14 6.76 9.05
C ILE A 19 -0.84 7.91 9.26
N ALA A 20 -1.18 8.64 8.20
CA ALA A 20 -2.16 9.73 8.28
C ALA A 20 -3.52 9.22 8.75
N GLY A 21 -3.97 8.07 8.23
CA GLY A 21 -5.26 7.46 8.59
C GLY A 21 -5.30 7.00 10.05
N LEU A 22 -4.20 6.42 10.54
CA LEU A 22 -4.04 6.05 11.95
C LEU A 22 -4.04 7.29 12.85
N ILE A 23 -3.30 8.34 12.47
CA ILE A 23 -3.30 9.60 13.21
C ILE A 23 -4.71 10.19 13.25
N LEU A 24 -5.41 10.26 12.12
CA LEU A 24 -6.80 10.73 12.08
C LEU A 24 -7.70 9.89 12.97
N PHE A 25 -7.59 8.56 12.92
CA PHE A 25 -8.42 7.67 13.74
C PHE A 25 -8.17 7.87 15.23
N PHE A 26 -6.90 7.97 15.66
CA PHE A 26 -6.55 8.21 17.06
C PHE A 26 -6.88 9.64 17.53
N VAL A 27 -6.68 10.65 16.68
CA VAL A 27 -7.06 12.05 16.94
C VAL A 27 -8.57 12.21 16.96
N GLY A 28 -9.31 11.40 16.21
CA GLY A 28 -10.68 11.06 16.51
C GLY A 28 -10.67 10.57 17.95
N ILE A 29 -10.49 9.28 18.18
CA ILE A 29 -10.75 8.62 19.48
C ILE A 29 -10.39 9.42 20.74
N PHE A 30 -9.19 10.01 20.81
CA PHE A 30 -8.67 10.62 22.03
C PHE A 30 -8.88 12.14 22.15
N ALA A 31 -9.14 12.88 21.05
CA ALA A 31 -9.27 14.33 21.16
C ALA A 31 -10.71 14.75 21.44
N PRO A 32 -10.96 15.73 22.35
CA PRO A 32 -12.30 16.24 22.63
C PRO A 32 -12.75 17.24 21.55
N LEU A 33 -12.87 16.78 20.31
CA LEU A 33 -13.33 17.57 19.16
C LEU A 33 -14.83 17.41 18.95
N SER A 34 -15.56 18.48 18.64
CA SER A 34 -17.00 18.42 18.39
C SER A 34 -17.39 17.62 17.13
N PHE A 35 -16.44 17.37 16.23
CA PHE A 35 -16.61 16.65 14.96
C PHE A 35 -15.76 15.37 14.90
N TRP A 36 -15.52 14.77 16.07
CA TRP A 36 -14.79 13.52 16.27
C TRP A 36 -15.25 12.39 15.35
N ASP A 37 -16.57 12.25 15.14
CA ASP A 37 -17.16 11.21 14.29
C ASP A 37 -16.59 11.22 12.87
N PHE A 38 -16.32 12.41 12.33
CA PHE A 38 -15.73 12.55 11.01
C PHE A 38 -14.33 11.95 10.94
N PHE A 39 -13.49 12.17 11.96
CA PHE A 39 -12.13 11.62 12.02
C PHE A 39 -12.13 10.11 12.21
N VAL A 40 -13.02 9.61 13.06
CA VAL A 40 -13.17 8.18 13.32
C VAL A 40 -13.66 7.43 12.08
N LEU A 41 -14.49 8.06 11.24
CA LEU A 41 -14.92 7.50 9.96
C LEU A 41 -13.87 7.66 8.85
N SER A 42 -13.29 8.84 8.72
CA SER A 42 -12.33 9.15 7.63
C SER A 42 -10.96 8.51 7.82
N GLY A 43 -10.51 8.29 9.06
CA GLY A 43 -9.21 7.63 9.34
C GLY A 43 -9.12 6.21 8.77
N PRO A 44 -10.00 5.28 9.18
CA PRO A 44 -10.06 3.93 8.63
C PRO A 44 -10.39 3.92 7.13
N LEU A 45 -11.20 4.87 6.65
CA LEU A 45 -11.48 5.01 5.22
C LEU A 45 -10.21 5.36 4.42
N LEU A 46 -9.33 6.20 4.98
CA LEU A 46 -8.05 6.55 4.37
C LEU A 46 -7.09 5.35 4.33
N ILE A 47 -7.03 4.56 5.41
CA ILE A 47 -6.26 3.30 5.46
C ILE A 47 -6.81 2.30 4.44
N PHE A 48 -8.13 2.19 4.31
CA PHE A 48 -8.73 1.34 3.28
C PHE A 48 -8.32 1.79 1.87
N LEU A 49 -8.29 3.11 1.62
CA LEU A 49 -7.84 3.65 0.34
C LEU A 49 -6.33 3.40 0.08
N SER A 50 -5.50 3.34 1.13
CA SER A 50 -4.07 3.00 1.00
C SER A 50 -3.85 1.60 0.43
N THR A 51 -4.79 0.67 0.66
CA THR A 51 -4.70 -0.73 0.21
C THR A 51 -4.58 -0.82 -1.31
N PHE A 52 -5.21 0.08 -2.06
CA PHE A 52 -5.05 0.14 -3.52
C PHE A 52 -3.60 0.42 -3.94
N PHE A 53 -2.90 1.30 -3.22
CA PHE A 53 -1.50 1.60 -3.47
C PHE A 53 -0.57 0.44 -3.08
N TRP A 54 -0.92 -0.28 -2.01
CA TRP A 54 -0.25 -1.54 -1.65
C TRP A 54 -0.37 -2.59 -2.76
N ILE A 55 -1.56 -2.73 -3.36
CA ILE A 55 -1.79 -3.66 -4.47
C ILE A 55 -0.98 -3.26 -5.71
N PHE A 56 -0.96 -1.98 -6.08
CA PHE A 56 -0.15 -1.50 -7.22
C PHE A 56 1.34 -1.68 -6.99
N TRP A 57 1.82 -1.39 -5.78
CA TRP A 57 3.20 -1.66 -5.41
C TRP A 57 3.54 -3.14 -5.51
N TYR A 58 2.69 -4.01 -4.95
CA TYR A 58 2.86 -5.45 -4.98
C TYR A 58 2.93 -5.96 -6.42
N MET A 59 1.97 -5.59 -7.26
CA MET A 59 1.91 -5.98 -8.67
C MET A 59 3.16 -5.54 -9.46
N GLY A 60 3.67 -4.34 -9.21
CA GLY A 60 4.91 -3.85 -9.84
C GLY A 60 6.19 -4.47 -9.28
N ASN A 61 6.13 -5.13 -8.12
CA ASN A 61 7.28 -5.76 -7.47
C ASN A 61 7.30 -7.29 -7.60
N ILE A 62 6.26 -7.92 -8.19
CA ILE A 62 6.30 -9.35 -8.54
C ILE A 62 7.34 -9.55 -9.65
N LYS A 63 8.52 -10.05 -9.29
CA LYS A 63 9.51 -10.56 -10.24
C LYS A 63 9.35 -12.06 -10.31
N VAL A 64 8.96 -12.56 -11.48
CA VAL A 64 9.06 -14.00 -11.77
C VAL A 64 10.55 -14.34 -11.82
N SER A 65 10.96 -15.39 -11.11
CA SER A 65 12.33 -15.88 -11.16
C SER A 65 12.63 -16.45 -12.54
N ASP A 66 13.70 -15.98 -13.19
CA ASP A 66 14.17 -16.54 -14.47
C ASP A 66 14.54 -18.03 -14.35
N GLU A 67 14.80 -18.53 -13.14
CA GLU A 67 15.10 -19.94 -12.86
C GLU A 67 13.84 -20.83 -13.02
N GLU A 68 12.66 -20.35 -12.58
CA GLU A 68 11.38 -21.06 -12.81
C GLU A 68 10.98 -21.05 -14.30
N LEU A 69 11.32 -19.97 -15.01
CA LEU A 69 11.07 -19.85 -16.45
C LEU A 69 11.98 -20.79 -17.27
N ASN A 70 13.24 -20.95 -16.88
CA ASN A 70 14.18 -21.83 -17.58
C ASN A 70 13.96 -23.32 -17.27
N LEU A 71 13.59 -23.69 -16.04
CA LEU A 71 13.23 -25.07 -15.70
C LEU A 71 12.06 -25.58 -16.54
N THR A 72 11.02 -24.76 -16.70
CA THR A 72 9.88 -25.07 -17.57
C THR A 72 10.31 -25.28 -19.02
N LYS A 73 11.22 -24.45 -19.56
CA LYS A 73 11.65 -24.55 -20.96
C LYS A 73 12.42 -25.84 -21.27
N HIS A 74 13.18 -26.37 -20.32
CA HIS A 74 13.99 -27.59 -20.51
C HIS A 74 13.17 -28.88 -20.38
N ASP A 75 12.03 -28.87 -19.67
CA ASP A 75 11.15 -30.05 -19.53
C ASP A 75 10.17 -30.23 -20.71
N ILE A 76 10.02 -29.23 -21.59
CA ILE A 76 9.09 -29.26 -22.74
C ILE A 76 9.81 -29.57 -24.07
N LEU A 77 11.15 -29.66 -24.07
CA LEU A 77 12.00 -29.98 -25.24
C LEU A 77 12.68 -31.34 -25.06
#